data_AF-A0A6L8N6R3-F1
#
_entry.id   AF-A0A6L8N6R3-F1
#
_cell.length_a   1.000
_cell.length_b   1.000
_cell.length_c   1.000
_cell.angle_alpha   90.00
_cell.angle_beta   90.00
_cell.angle_gamma   90.00
#
_symmetry.space_group_name_H-M   'P 1'
#
loop_
_entity.id
_entity.type
_entity.pdbx_description
1 polymer ?
#
loop_
_entity_poly.entity_id
_entity_poly.type
_entity_poly.pdbx_seq_one_letter_code
_entity_poly.pdbx_strand_id
1 'polypeptide(L)'
;MGHHFSLILDREVTEQETVALKEKSGASMSFATVALPTDAEVAVTRITFEDDVTATLAEAIEAGFEAVRAIPGISIPGLSVPAQPAADADDTADAADAGAGEVAAGEKTEAAS
;
A
#
# COMPACT_ATOMS: atom_id res chain seq x y z
N MET A 1 14.75 9.23 6.10
CA MET A 1 13.41 9.80 6.31
C MET A 1 12.53 8.61 6.57
N GLY A 2 12.03 8.45 7.80
CA GLY A 2 11.21 7.30 8.17
C GLY A 2 9.82 7.40 7.57
N HIS A 3 9.31 6.29 7.06
CA HIS A 3 7.96 6.14 6.56
C HIS A 3 7.06 5.68 7.71
N HIS A 4 5.97 6.40 7.91
CA HIS A 4 5.01 6.09 8.96
C HIS A 4 3.63 5.81 8.35
N PHE A 5 3.05 4.65 8.66
CA PHE A 5 1.69 4.30 8.26
C PHE A 5 1.01 3.43 9.32
N SER A 6 -0.32 3.33 9.26
CA SER A 6 -1.09 2.51 10.20
C SER A 6 -2.09 1.64 9.47
N LEU A 7 -2.18 0.37 9.87
CA LEU A 7 -3.19 -0.59 9.42
C LEU A 7 -4.21 -0.81 10.52
N ILE A 8 -5.49 -0.85 10.16
CA ILE A 8 -6.58 -1.28 11.03
C ILE A 8 -6.97 -2.67 10.58
N LEU A 9 -6.98 -3.62 11.51
CA LEU A 9 -7.37 -5.01 11.27
C LEU A 9 -8.88 -5.20 11.52
N ASP A 10 -9.43 -6.30 11.02
CA ASP A 10 -10.85 -6.65 11.26
C ASP A 10 -11.10 -7.26 12.65
N ARG A 11 -10.04 -7.67 13.35
CA ARG A 11 -10.08 -8.30 14.68
C ARG A 11 -8.90 -7.88 15.55
N GLU A 12 -8.96 -8.28 16.81
CA GLU A 12 -7.82 -8.19 17.71
C GLU A 12 -6.77 -9.26 17.37
N VAL A 13 -5.51 -8.85 17.23
CA VAL A 13 -4.38 -9.78 17.14
C VAL A 13 -3.92 -10.22 18.51
N THR A 14 -3.66 -11.50 18.64
CA THR A 14 -3.08 -12.10 19.85
C THR A 14 -1.61 -11.72 20.00
N GLU A 15 -1.06 -11.90 21.20
CA GLU A 15 0.37 -11.65 21.46
C GLU A 15 1.27 -12.53 20.56
N GLN A 16 0.86 -13.76 20.27
CA GLN A 16 1.64 -14.65 19.38
C GLN A 16 1.68 -14.13 17.95
N GLU A 17 0.54 -13.67 17.43
CA GLU A 17 0.45 -13.05 16.10
C GLU A 17 1.26 -11.75 16.05
N THR A 18 1.20 -10.96 17.12
CA THR A 18 1.98 -9.72 17.29
C THR A 18 3.49 -9.99 17.19
N VAL A 19 3.98 -11.04 17.86
CA VAL A 19 5.39 -11.44 17.78
C VAL A 19 5.74 -11.89 16.36
N ALA A 20 4.92 -12.74 15.74
CA ALA A 20 5.14 -13.21 14.38
C ALA A 20 5.18 -12.06 13.36
N LEU A 21 4.33 -11.04 13.53
CA LEU A 21 4.32 -9.83 12.71
C LEU A 21 5.62 -9.05 12.84
N LYS A 22 6.07 -8.81 14.08
CA LYS A 22 7.33 -8.11 14.36
C LYS A 22 8.53 -8.83 13.74
N GLU A 23 8.58 -10.15 13.87
CA GLU A 23 9.66 -10.96 13.27
C GLU A 23 9.65 -10.93 11.74
N LYS A 24 8.47 -10.84 11.11
CA LYS A 24 8.36 -10.85 9.64
C LYS A 24 8.61 -9.51 8.97
N SER A 25 8.19 -8.39 9.57
CA SER A 25 8.25 -7.10 8.86
C SER A 25 9.64 -6.45 8.85
N GLY A 26 10.50 -6.75 9.83
CA GLY A 26 11.75 -6.02 10.03
C GLY A 26 11.60 -4.55 10.45
N ALA A 27 10.38 -4.00 10.49
CA ALA A 27 10.08 -2.62 10.86
C ALA A 27 9.66 -2.48 12.33
N SER A 28 9.77 -1.26 12.87
CA SER A 28 9.28 -0.97 14.21
C SER A 28 7.75 -0.92 14.20
N MET A 29 7.11 -1.79 14.98
CA MET A 29 5.65 -1.86 15.08
C MET A 29 5.13 -1.55 16.47
N SER A 30 4.09 -0.71 16.52
CA SER A 30 3.29 -0.43 17.71
C SER A 30 1.86 -0.89 17.53
N PHE A 31 1.29 -1.52 18.56
CA PHE A 31 -0.05 -2.09 18.53
C PHE A 31 -0.94 -1.33 19.50
N ALA A 32 -2.12 -0.91 19.05
CA ALA A 32 -3.10 -0.21 19.86
C ALA A 32 -4.49 -0.79 19.63
N THR A 33 -5.26 -0.98 20.70
CA THR A 33 -6.67 -1.35 20.58
C THR A 33 -7.49 -0.11 20.26
N VAL A 34 -8.23 -0.15 19.15
CA VAL A 34 -9.12 0.91 18.69
C VAL A 34 -10.47 0.33 18.32
N ALA A 35 -11.51 1.15 18.25
CA ALA A 35 -12.79 0.69 17.72
C ALA A 35 -12.81 0.74 16.19
N LEU A 36 -13.61 -0.12 15.55
CA LEU A 36 -13.80 -0.05 14.09
C LEU A 36 -14.37 1.32 13.70
N PRO A 37 -13.92 1.90 12.57
CA PRO A 37 -14.46 3.16 12.08
C PRO A 37 -15.95 3.04 11.68
N THR A 38 -16.39 1.83 11.36
CA THR A 38 -17.79 1.52 11.03
C THR A 38 -18.63 1.19 12.25
N ASP A 39 -18.04 0.73 13.35
CA ASP A 39 -18.75 0.30 14.55
C ASP A 39 -17.90 0.49 15.81
N ALA A 40 -18.34 1.40 16.69
CA ALA A 40 -17.60 1.78 17.88
C ALA A 40 -17.62 0.72 19.00
N GLU A 41 -18.52 -0.28 18.91
CA GLU A 41 -18.62 -1.37 19.89
C GLU A 41 -17.65 -2.52 19.61
N VAL A 42 -17.07 -2.55 18.40
CA VAL A 42 -16.14 -3.60 17.98
C VAL A 42 -14.71 -3.14 18.20
N ALA A 43 -14.05 -3.73 19.19
CA ALA A 43 -12.62 -3.54 19.41
C ALA A 43 -11.81 -4.31 18.36
N VAL A 44 -10.85 -3.62 17.76
CA VAL A 44 -9.91 -4.16 16.77
C VAL A 44 -8.50 -3.67 17.05
N THR A 45 -7.51 -4.30 16.43
CA THR A 45 -6.14 -3.84 16.54
C THR A 45 -5.77 -2.87 15.43
N ARG A 46 -5.20 -1.74 15.83
CA ARG A 46 -4.44 -0.84 14.97
C ARG A 46 -2.96 -1.13 15.11
N ILE A 47 -2.30 -1.39 14.00
CA ILE A 47 -0.85 -1.55 13.92
C ILE A 47 -0.29 -0.27 13.30
N THR A 48 0.66 0.36 13.97
CA THR A 48 1.43 1.49 13.46
C THR A 48 2.81 0.99 13.11
N PHE A 49 3.21 1.22 11.87
CA PHE A 49 4.49 0.85 11.32
C PHE A 49 5.35 2.10 11.20
N GLU A 50 6.56 2.01 11.72
CA GLU A 50 7.60 3.01 11.60
C GLU A 50 8.80 2.31 10.95
N ASP A 51 9.05 2.68 9.70
CA ASP A 51 10.10 2.08 8.91
C ASP A 51 11.09 3.15 8.43
N ASP A 52 12.30 3.08 8.98
CA ASP A 52 13.42 3.94 8.60
C ASP A 52 14.34 3.29 7.56
N VAL A 53 14.02 2.06 7.11
CA VAL A 53 14.92 1.22 6.30
C VAL A 53 14.54 1.25 4.83
N THR A 54 13.25 1.22 4.47
CA THR A 54 12.83 1.21 3.06
C THR A 54 13.07 2.54 2.36
N ALA A 55 13.33 2.46 1.05
CA ALA A 55 13.51 3.64 0.22
C ALA A 55 12.18 4.38 0.02
N THR A 56 11.07 3.64 -0.10
CA THR A 56 9.77 4.20 -0.40
C THR A 56 8.67 3.74 0.56
N LEU A 57 7.68 4.61 0.77
CA LEU A 57 6.49 4.30 1.54
C LEU A 57 5.72 3.10 0.96
N ALA A 58 5.69 2.95 -0.37
CA ALA A 58 5.01 1.85 -1.03
C ALA A 58 5.63 0.50 -0.64
N GLU A 59 6.96 0.39 -0.65
CA GLU A 59 7.66 -0.82 -0.20
C GLU A 59 7.40 -1.11 1.28
N ALA A 60 7.38 -0.07 2.13
CA ALA A 60 7.06 -0.22 3.55
C ALA A 60 5.64 -0.77 3.75
N ILE A 61 4.66 -0.23 3.01
CA ILE A 61 3.26 -0.67 3.06
C ILE A 61 3.13 -2.11 2.55
N GLU A 62 3.75 -2.44 1.42
CA GLU A 62 3.70 -3.80 0.85
C GLU A 62 4.28 -4.83 1.82
N ALA A 63 5.43 -4.54 2.45
CA ALA A 63 6.02 -5.40 3.47
C ALA A 63 5.10 -5.57 4.69
N GLY A 64 4.46 -4.49 5.13
CA GLY A 64 3.46 -4.54 6.22
C GLY A 64 2.24 -5.38 5.86
N PHE A 65 1.70 -5.23 4.64
CA PHE A 65 0.58 -6.01 4.14
C PHE A 65 0.94 -7.49 4.01
N GLU A 66 2.13 -7.82 3.50
CA GLU A 66 2.60 -9.20 3.36
C GLU A 66 2.75 -9.87 4.74
N ALA A 67 3.29 -9.15 5.72
CA ALA A 67 3.40 -9.62 7.10
C ALA A 67 2.03 -9.94 7.70
N VAL A 68 1.04 -9.06 7.54
CA VAL A 68 -0.34 -9.29 8.01
C VAL A 68 -1.01 -10.43 7.27
N ARG A 69 -0.79 -10.54 5.96
CA ARG A 69 -1.35 -11.62 5.12
C ARG A 69 -0.78 -13.00 5.48
N ALA A 70 0.37 -13.06 6.16
CA ALA A 70 0.90 -14.30 6.70
C ALA A 70 0.03 -14.89 7.82
N ILE A 71 -0.84 -14.09 8.43
CA ILE A 71 -1.79 -14.55 9.44
C ILE A 71 -3.09 -14.99 8.75
N PRO A 72 -3.47 -16.28 8.85
CA PRO A 72 -4.68 -16.76 8.22
C PRO A 72 -5.93 -16.15 8.86
N GLY A 73 -6.83 -15.65 8.00
CA GLY A 73 -8.13 -15.13 8.42
C GLY A 73 -8.10 -13.70 8.99
N ILE A 74 -7.02 -12.95 8.77
CA ILE A 74 -6.99 -11.51 9.03
C ILE A 74 -7.25 -10.74 7.73
N SER A 75 -8.12 -9.74 7.82
CA SER A 75 -8.39 -8.76 6.78
C SER A 75 -7.97 -7.36 7.23
N ILE A 76 -7.63 -6.51 6.27
CA ILE A 76 -7.21 -5.12 6.51
C ILE A 76 -8.33 -4.22 6.01
N PRO A 77 -9.34 -3.90 6.84
CA PRO A 77 -10.42 -3.00 6.47
C PRO A 77 -9.97 -1.56 6.25
N GLY A 78 -8.84 -1.14 6.82
CA GLY A 78 -8.40 0.25 6.72
C GLY A 78 -6.88 0.42 6.70
N LEU A 79 -6.42 1.31 5.82
CA LEU A 79 -5.06 1.84 5.80
C LEU A 79 -5.15 3.35 6.07
N SER A 80 -4.39 3.83 7.04
CA SER A 80 -4.21 5.24 7.36
C SER A 80 -2.76 5.63 7.09
N VAL A 81 -2.56 6.55 6.16
CA VAL A 81 -1.23 7.12 5.87
C VAL A 81 -1.26 8.60 6.25
N PRO A 82 -0.57 9.02 7.33
CA PRO A 82 -0.40 10.44 7.62
C PRO A 82 0.41 11.09 6.50
N ALA A 83 0.12 12.37 6.21
CA ALA A 83 0.84 13.14 5.19
C ALA A 83 2.35 13.07 5.45
N GLN A 84 3.05 12.31 4.61
CA GLN A 84 4.50 12.24 4.64
C GLN A 84 5.03 13.52 3.99
N PRO A 85 6.18 14.06 4.44
CA PRO A 85 6.88 15.08 3.67
C PRO A 85 7.12 14.50 2.29
N ALA A 86 6.60 15.17 1.25
CA ALA A 86 6.85 14.76 -0.13
C ALA A 86 8.37 14.78 -0.32
N ALA A 87 8.97 13.61 -0.53
CA ALA A 87 10.19 13.57 -1.32
C ALA A 87 9.78 14.13 -2.68
N ASP A 88 10.44 15.20 -3.11
CA ASP A 88 10.18 15.84 -4.40
C ASP A 88 9.96 14.76 -5.46
N ALA A 89 8.74 14.71 -5.99
CA ALA A 89 8.42 13.85 -7.10
C ALA A 89 9.27 14.35 -8.26
N ASP A 90 10.35 13.64 -8.58
CA ASP A 90 11.00 13.77 -9.87
C ASP A 90 9.99 13.24 -10.89
N ASP A 91 9.22 14.18 -11.43
CA ASP A 91 8.24 14.02 -12.48
C ASP A 91 8.97 13.47 -13.72
N THR A 92 9.01 12.15 -13.85
CA THR A 92 9.22 11.49 -15.14
C THR A 92 8.01 10.61 -15.43
N ALA A 93 6.86 11.26 -15.52
CA ALA A 93 5.71 10.74 -16.24
C ALA A 93 5.75 11.31 -17.67
N ASP A 94 6.54 10.72 -18.57
CA ASP A 94 6.34 10.92 -20.01
C ASP A 94 5.77 9.64 -20.64
N ALA A 95 4.44 9.66 -20.71
CA ALA A 95 3.57 9.04 -21.70
C ALA A 95 4.05 7.76 -22.41
N ALA A 96 3.68 6.60 -21.86
CA ALA A 96 3.40 5.42 -22.68
C ALA A 96 1.95 5.47 -23.20
N ASP A 97 1.71 6.27 -24.23
CA ASP A 97 0.55 6.10 -25.12
C ASP A 97 1.05 5.88 -26.55
N ALA A 98 1.19 4.62 -26.92
CA ALA A 98 1.26 4.18 -28.31
C ALA A 98 0.49 2.86 -28.42
N GLY A 99 -0.81 2.96 -28.22
CA GLY A 99 -1.77 1.91 -28.54
C GLY A 99 -1.79 1.62 -30.04
N ALA A 100 -1.54 0.35 -30.36
CA ALA A 100 -2.29 -0.49 -31.29
C ALA A 100 -2.90 0.12 -32.57
N GLY A 101 -2.50 -0.46 -33.71
CA GLY A 101 -3.45 -0.78 -34.78
C GLY A 101 -3.05 -0.33 -36.19
N GLU A 102 -2.10 -1.02 -36.83
CA GLU A 102 -2.02 -0.97 -38.29
C GLU A 102 -2.76 -2.19 -38.87
N VAL A 103 -4.04 -1.99 -39.16
CA VAL A 103 -4.83 -2.84 -40.04
C VAL A 103 -4.95 -2.18 -41.41
N ALA A 104 -4.68 -2.98 -42.43
CA ALA A 104 -4.72 -2.66 -43.84
C ALA A 104 -6.05 -2.07 -44.33
N ALA A 105 -6.00 -1.15 -45.32
CA ALA A 105 -6.59 -1.34 -46.65
C ALA A 105 -6.77 -0.02 -47.42
N GLY A 106 -6.39 -0.03 -48.71
CA GLY A 106 -7.28 0.47 -49.76
C GLY A 106 -7.12 1.92 -50.27
N GLU A 107 -6.53 2.00 -51.46
CA GLU A 107 -6.98 2.80 -52.62
C GLU A 107 -7.11 4.35 -52.59
N LYS A 108 -6.27 4.95 -53.46
CA LYS A 108 -6.61 5.83 -54.61
C LYS A 108 -7.07 7.28 -54.36
N THR A 109 -6.24 8.24 -54.83
CA THR A 109 -6.54 9.38 -55.75
C THR A 109 -5.35 10.35 -55.71
N GLU A 110 -4.57 10.52 -56.78
CA GLU A 110 -4.75 11.42 -57.95
C GLU A 110 -4.52 12.94 -57.65
N ALA A 111 -3.52 13.48 -58.37
CA ALA A 111 -3.27 14.86 -58.82
C ALA A 111 -3.03 16.01 -57.80
N ALA A 112 -1.87 16.68 -57.94
CA ALA A 112 -1.74 18.00 -58.59
C ALA A 112 -0.59 18.84 -58.00
N SER A 113 0.48 19.05 -58.78
CA SER A 113 1.11 20.36 -59.11
C SER A 113 2.53 20.15 -59.63
#